data_AF-A0A9J6FPB7-F1
#
_entry.id   AF-A0A9J6FPB7-F1
#
_cell.length_a   1.000
_cell.length_b   1.000
_cell.length_c   1.000
_cell.angle_alpha   90.00
_cell.angle_beta   90.00
_cell.angle_gamma   90.00
#
_symmetry.space_group_name_H-M   'P 1'
#
loop_
_entity.id
_entity.type
_entity.pdbx_description
1 polymer ?
#
loop_
_entity_poly.entity_id
_entity_poly.type
_entity_poly.pdbx_seq_one_letter_code
_entity_poly.pdbx_strand_id
1 'polypeptide(L)'
;MASRGYPYTLAGFSEEVDRRPLFFVLPLPATRVCNACGLVPHVKALLPCEHSFCKPCYKQCEAEGVVACPLDADACSAEEVTWVNHPARSILAKQVLCWNQASGCNVTTAAADLPRHFFHECAHHVARCPKCDMDTLASNVCAHLQSHFGPSSAPRAATDHRTQTVPEEREPLPMTSPEAANGSSTALSANQDQLKEIIDALKIIAAAPTAGNGGTDAGNWEARLLQETLSQMRIQIGKLKDQLMSSSRTSMLINRLSITALWKETRLSSSV
;
A
#
# COMPACT_ATOMS: atom_id res chain seq x y z
N MET A 1 7.73 25.39 -2.01
CA MET A 1 8.80 24.48 -1.56
C MET A 1 8.16 23.13 -1.27
N ALA A 2 8.47 22.08 -2.04
CA ALA A 2 7.90 20.75 -1.80
C ALA A 2 8.29 20.30 -0.40
N SER A 3 7.30 19.95 0.43
CA SER A 3 7.52 19.31 1.72
C SER A 3 8.30 18.01 1.47
N ARG A 4 9.61 18.04 1.74
CA ARG A 4 10.44 16.84 1.69
C ARG A 4 10.00 15.99 2.87
N GLY A 5 9.36 14.86 2.57
CA GLY A 5 9.05 13.85 3.60
C GLY A 5 10.33 13.36 4.27
N TYR A 6 10.16 12.69 5.41
CA TYR A 6 11.23 12.12 6.19
C TYR A 6 11.61 10.75 5.60
N PRO A 7 12.84 10.57 5.09
CA PRO A 7 13.24 9.34 4.43
C PRO A 7 13.54 8.25 5.46
N TYR A 8 12.92 7.08 5.28
CA TYR A 8 13.24 5.87 6.05
C TYR A 8 13.19 4.65 5.14
N THR A 9 13.98 3.64 5.45
CA THR A 9 13.95 2.35 4.75
C THR A 9 13.48 1.26 5.69
N LEU A 10 12.40 0.58 5.30
CA LEU A 10 11.80 -0.50 6.09
C LEU A 10 12.52 -1.83 5.84
N ALA A 11 12.48 -2.72 6.84
CA ALA A 11 12.95 -4.09 6.70
C ALA A 11 12.12 -5.08 7.53
N GLY A 12 11.53 -6.07 6.87
CA GLY A 12 10.71 -7.12 7.48
C GLY A 12 9.23 -6.77 7.62
N PHE A 13 8.72 -5.80 6.86
CA PHE A 13 7.32 -5.36 6.91
C PHE A 13 6.48 -5.90 5.76
N SER A 14 6.91 -5.70 4.51
CA SER A 14 6.33 -6.30 3.31
C SER A 14 7.32 -6.22 2.14
N GLU A 15 7.29 -7.18 1.23
CA GLU A 15 8.27 -7.28 0.12
C GLU A 15 8.21 -6.08 -0.83
N GLU A 16 7.05 -5.45 -0.98
CA GLU A 16 6.83 -4.36 -1.92
C GLU A 16 7.45 -3.05 -1.46
N VAL A 17 7.57 -2.84 -0.14
CA VAL A 17 8.09 -1.59 0.46
C VAL A 17 9.44 -1.77 1.15
N ASP A 18 9.79 -2.99 1.55
CA ASP A 18 11.06 -3.26 2.20
C ASP A 18 12.23 -2.90 1.30
N ARG A 19 13.31 -2.41 1.91
CA ARG A 19 14.56 -1.99 1.23
C ARG A 19 14.40 -0.82 0.24
N ARG A 20 13.20 -0.25 0.12
CA ARG A 20 12.96 0.97 -0.67
C ARG A 20 12.89 2.18 0.27
N PRO A 21 13.48 3.32 -0.11
CA PRO A 21 13.28 4.56 0.63
C PRO A 21 11.81 4.98 0.57
N LEU A 22 11.18 5.16 1.73
CA LEU A 22 9.86 5.74 1.87
C LEU A 22 9.99 7.14 2.45
N PHE A 23 9.22 8.08 1.93
CA PHE A 23 9.21 9.46 2.41
C PHE A 23 7.98 9.68 3.28
N PHE A 24 8.11 9.47 4.58
CA PHE A 24 7.01 9.62 5.53
C PHE A 24 6.65 11.10 5.68
N VAL A 25 5.35 11.41 5.80
CA VAL A 25 4.89 12.78 6.01
C VAL A 25 5.34 13.31 7.37
N LEU A 26 5.39 12.43 8.38
CA LEU A 26 5.85 12.73 9.72
C LEU A 26 7.05 11.84 10.07
N PRO A 27 8.01 12.34 10.87
CA PRO A 27 9.15 11.53 11.25
C PRO A 27 8.69 10.34 12.09
N LEU A 28 9.38 9.21 11.93
CA LEU A 28 9.21 8.07 12.82
C LEU A 28 9.94 8.34 14.14
N PRO A 29 9.43 7.85 15.28
CA PRO A 29 10.16 7.94 16.54
C PRO A 29 11.56 7.32 16.40
N ALA A 30 12.59 7.95 16.96
CA ALA A 30 13.97 7.46 16.92
C ALA A 30 14.07 6.02 17.47
N THR A 31 13.21 5.68 18.44
CA THR A 31 13.06 4.33 18.99
C THR A 31 12.55 3.28 17.99
N ARG A 32 12.24 3.61 16.74
CA ARG A 32 11.93 2.64 15.67
C ARG A 32 13.09 2.41 14.73
N VAL A 33 14.15 3.21 14.84
CA VAL A 33 15.25 3.27 13.89
C VAL A 33 16.47 2.58 14.50
N CYS A 34 17.14 1.75 13.71
CA CYS A 34 18.44 1.19 14.07
C CYS A 34 19.46 2.33 14.20
N ASN A 35 20.10 2.45 15.36
CA ASN A 35 21.06 3.50 15.63
C ASN A 35 22.35 3.38 14.79
N ALA A 36 22.69 2.17 14.32
CA ALA A 36 23.87 1.95 13.48
C ALA A 36 23.66 2.26 11.99
N CYS A 37 22.55 1.82 11.40
CA CYS A 37 22.35 1.86 9.93
C CYS A 37 21.13 2.66 9.47
N GLY A 38 20.33 3.21 10.38
CA GLY A 38 19.17 4.03 10.02
C GLY A 38 17.97 3.25 9.47
N LEU A 39 18.05 1.92 9.32
CA LEU A 39 16.92 1.10 8.93
C LEU A 39 15.84 1.11 10.02
N VAL A 40 14.58 0.99 9.60
CA VAL A 40 13.45 0.72 10.48
C VAL A 40 13.13 -0.78 10.37
N PRO A 41 13.62 -1.62 11.28
CA PRO A 41 13.34 -3.05 11.23
C PRO A 41 12.00 -3.38 11.89
N HIS A 42 11.34 -4.45 11.42
CA HIS A 42 10.16 -5.02 12.08
C HIS A 42 10.50 -5.58 13.48
N VAL A 43 11.72 -6.10 13.64
CA VAL A 43 12.25 -6.58 14.92
C VAL A 43 13.62 -5.98 15.16
N LYS A 44 13.83 -5.40 16.35
CA LYS A 44 15.11 -4.84 16.77
C LYS A 44 15.56 -5.37 18.12
N ALA A 45 16.88 -5.37 18.31
CA ALA A 45 17.51 -5.53 19.60
C ALA A 45 17.55 -4.18 20.32
N LEU A 46 17.25 -4.16 21.61
CA LEU A 46 17.42 -3.03 22.52
C LEU A 46 18.41 -3.44 23.61
N LEU A 47 19.53 -2.75 23.69
CA LEU A 47 20.56 -2.98 24.70
C LEU A 47 20.22 -2.21 25.99
N PRO A 48 20.83 -2.59 27.14
CA PRO A 48 20.67 -1.85 28.40
C PRO A 48 21.11 -0.39 28.34
N CYS A 49 22.05 -0.03 27.46
CA CYS A 49 22.45 1.36 27.19
C CYS A 49 21.44 2.15 26.33
N GLU A 50 20.22 1.63 26.16
CA GLU A 50 19.10 2.21 25.40
C GLU A 50 19.31 2.34 23.87
N HIS A 51 20.48 1.99 23.36
CA HIS A 51 20.73 1.88 21.94
C HIS A 51 20.05 0.65 21.32
N SER A 52 19.62 0.79 20.07
CA SER A 52 18.86 -0.25 19.39
C SER A 52 19.35 -0.55 17.98
N PHE A 53 19.32 -1.84 17.63
CA PHE A 53 19.95 -2.34 16.40
C PHE A 53 19.01 -3.29 15.65
N CYS A 54 19.03 -3.24 14.32
CA CYS A 54 18.44 -4.28 13.51
C CYS A 54 19.23 -5.58 13.66
N LYS A 55 18.60 -6.74 13.42
CA LYS A 55 19.22 -8.06 13.59
C LYS A 55 20.58 -8.21 12.88
N PRO A 56 20.79 -7.74 11.64
CA PRO A 56 22.10 -7.78 11.00
C PRO A 56 23.17 -6.98 11.74
N CYS A 57 22.86 -5.76 12.20
CA CYS A 57 23.83 -4.94 12.94
C CYS A 57 24.12 -5.53 14.33
N TYR A 58 23.09 -6.03 15.03
CA TYR A 58 23.27 -6.73 16.30
C TYR A 58 24.26 -7.88 16.19
N LYS A 59 24.10 -8.74 15.17
CA LYS A 59 24.98 -9.91 14.94
C LYS A 59 26.43 -9.55 14.65
N GLN A 60 26.71 -8.32 14.21
CA GLN A 60 28.10 -7.86 14.01
C GLN A 60 28.73 -7.39 15.33
N CYS A 61 27.91 -7.08 16.33
CA CYS A 61 28.35 -6.61 17.65
C CYS A 61 28.41 -7.75 18.68
N GLU A 62 27.70 -8.85 18.42
CA GLU A 62 27.67 -10.03 19.27
C GLU A 62 28.83 -10.98 18.95
N ALA A 63 29.63 -11.30 19.97
CA ALA A 63 30.71 -12.26 19.89
C ALA A 63 30.72 -13.10 21.18
N GLU A 64 30.65 -14.43 21.03
CA GLU A 64 30.73 -15.38 22.13
C GLU A 64 29.71 -15.12 23.27
N GLY A 65 28.49 -14.68 22.92
CA GLY A 65 27.43 -14.38 23.90
C GLY A 65 27.57 -13.03 24.62
N VAL A 66 28.58 -12.23 24.28
CA VAL A 66 28.74 -10.85 24.73
C VAL A 66 28.44 -9.90 23.59
N VAL A 67 27.76 -8.79 23.89
CA VAL A 67 27.43 -7.75 22.93
C VAL A 67 28.08 -6.46 23.39
N ALA A 68 29.00 -5.91 22.60
CA ALA A 68 29.53 -4.57 22.82
C ALA A 68 28.77 -3.58 21.95
N CYS A 69 28.15 -2.58 22.57
CA CYS A 69 27.48 -1.53 21.82
C CYS A 69 28.51 -0.73 20.99
N PRO A 70 28.32 -0.58 19.67
CA PRO A 70 29.27 0.12 18.80
C PRO A 70 29.27 1.65 18.97
N LEU A 71 28.40 2.21 19.82
CA LEU A 71 28.24 3.65 19.99
C LEU A 71 28.90 4.19 21.26
N ASP A 72 28.93 3.40 22.33
CA ASP A 72 29.47 3.79 23.65
C ASP A 72 30.45 2.74 24.21
N ALA A 73 30.63 1.59 23.54
CA ALA A 73 31.43 0.45 23.98
C ALA A 73 30.92 -0.23 25.26
N ASP A 74 29.70 0.07 25.71
CA ASP A 74 29.10 -0.64 26.84
C ASP A 74 28.82 -2.08 26.45
N ALA A 75 29.31 -3.01 27.27
CA ALA A 75 29.14 -4.44 27.06
C ALA A 75 28.01 -4.99 27.94
N CYS A 76 27.18 -5.84 27.35
CA CYS A 76 26.17 -6.61 28.06
C CYS A 76 26.18 -8.05 27.59
N SER A 77 25.58 -8.95 28.36
CA SER A 77 25.36 -10.33 27.91
C SER A 77 24.25 -10.35 26.85
N ALA A 78 24.25 -11.36 25.97
CA ALA A 78 23.23 -11.53 24.94
C ALA A 78 21.82 -11.77 25.56
N GLU A 79 21.76 -12.29 26.78
CA GLU A 79 20.52 -12.53 27.53
C GLU A 79 19.89 -11.24 28.08
N GLU A 80 20.69 -10.19 28.30
CA GLU A 80 20.22 -8.88 28.76
C GLU A 80 19.57 -8.07 27.62
N VAL A 81 19.69 -8.54 26.37
CA VAL A 81 19.19 -7.87 25.17
C VAL A 81 17.69 -8.13 25.01
N THR A 82 16.92 -7.03 24.95
CA THR A 82 15.48 -7.12 24.71
C THR A 82 15.16 -7.07 23.22
N TRP A 83 14.43 -8.06 22.71
CA TRP A 83 13.94 -8.04 21.33
C TRP A 83 12.55 -7.41 21.24
N VAL A 84 12.47 -6.28 20.55
CA VAL A 84 11.24 -5.49 20.39
C VAL A 84 10.67 -5.71 19.00
N ASN A 85 9.39 -6.11 18.94
CA ASN A 85 8.62 -6.19 17.71
C ASN A 85 7.85 -4.87 17.45
N HIS A 86 7.87 -4.41 16.21
CA HIS A 86 7.13 -3.27 15.72
C HIS A 86 6.00 -3.75 14.81
N PRO A 87 4.75 -3.85 15.31
CA PRO A 87 3.65 -4.42 14.54
C PRO A 87 3.52 -3.74 13.18
N ALA A 88 3.42 -4.53 12.11
CA ALA A 88 3.43 -3.99 10.75
C ALA A 88 2.38 -2.89 10.54
N ARG A 89 1.16 -3.11 11.06
CA ARG A 89 0.07 -2.10 11.02
C ARG A 89 0.47 -0.72 11.55
N SER A 90 1.38 -0.64 12.51
CA SER A 90 1.76 0.63 13.17
C SER A 90 2.65 1.51 12.29
N ILE A 91 3.44 0.90 11.40
CA ILE A 91 4.31 1.59 10.45
C ILE A 91 3.60 1.71 9.10
N LEU A 92 2.97 0.64 8.63
CA LEU A 92 2.35 0.60 7.30
C LEU A 92 1.10 1.49 7.18
N ALA A 93 0.43 1.82 8.28
CA ALA A 93 -0.67 2.79 8.28
C ALA A 93 -0.21 4.26 8.24
N LYS A 94 1.08 4.54 8.38
CA LYS A 94 1.59 5.92 8.35
C LYS A 94 1.58 6.45 6.92
N GLN A 95 1.32 7.75 6.80
CA GLN A 95 1.27 8.46 5.53
C GLN A 95 2.67 8.63 4.96
N VAL A 96 2.82 8.30 3.67
CA VAL A 96 4.04 8.45 2.88
C VAL A 96 3.71 9.16 1.57
N LEU A 97 4.71 9.83 1.01
CA LEU A 97 4.67 10.46 -0.30
C LEU A 97 4.97 9.41 -1.38
N CYS A 98 4.38 9.58 -2.56
CA CYS A 98 4.67 8.72 -3.71
C CYS A 98 6.17 8.72 -4.06
N TRP A 99 6.72 7.57 -4.48
CA TRP A 99 8.10 7.49 -4.98
C TRP A 99 8.36 8.41 -6.17
N ASN A 100 7.34 8.70 -6.98
CA ASN A 100 7.41 9.62 -8.11
C ASN A 100 7.08 11.08 -7.73
N GLN A 101 7.22 11.48 -6.46
CA GLN A 101 6.99 12.85 -6.02
C GLN A 101 7.91 13.84 -6.75
N ALA A 102 9.19 13.49 -6.93
CA ALA A 102 10.14 14.31 -7.69
C ALA A 102 9.72 14.47 -9.16
N SER A 103 8.94 13.53 -9.69
CA SER A 103 8.39 13.54 -11.06
C SER A 103 7.03 14.24 -11.15
N GLY A 104 6.54 14.84 -10.06
CA GLY A 104 5.30 15.61 -10.01
C GLY A 104 4.11 14.92 -9.34
N CYS A 105 4.26 13.68 -8.85
CA CYS A 105 3.16 13.02 -8.16
C CYS A 105 2.94 13.59 -6.75
N ASN A 106 1.76 14.16 -6.51
CA ASN A 106 1.42 14.74 -5.20
C ASN A 106 0.60 13.78 -4.30
N VAL A 107 0.48 12.51 -4.66
CA VAL A 107 -0.27 11.53 -3.87
C VAL A 107 0.46 11.27 -2.55
N THR A 108 -0.31 11.38 -1.48
CA THR A 108 0.04 10.95 -0.13
C THR A 108 -0.90 9.82 0.26
N THR A 109 -0.36 8.70 0.69
CA THR A 109 -1.15 7.50 1.00
C THR A 109 -0.51 6.72 2.15
N ALA A 110 -1.22 5.74 2.72
CA ALA A 110 -0.60 4.84 3.69
C ALA A 110 0.54 4.04 3.03
N ALA A 111 1.61 3.75 3.77
CA ALA A 111 2.72 2.95 3.24
C ALA A 111 2.27 1.58 2.71
N ALA A 112 1.24 0.96 3.31
CA ALA A 112 0.61 -0.25 2.80
C ALA A 112 0.00 -0.09 1.38
N ASP A 113 -0.55 1.07 1.07
CA ASP A 113 -1.25 1.36 -0.19
C ASP A 113 -0.32 1.93 -1.27
N LEU A 114 0.89 2.35 -0.89
CA LEU A 114 1.85 2.95 -1.82
C LEU A 114 2.19 2.02 -3.01
N PRO A 115 2.42 0.71 -2.83
CA PRO A 115 2.66 -0.20 -3.95
C PRO A 115 1.51 -0.21 -4.97
N ARG A 116 0.25 -0.28 -4.51
CA ARG A 116 -0.91 -0.25 -5.40
C ARG A 116 -0.93 1.04 -6.22
N HIS A 117 -0.79 2.18 -5.53
CA HIS A 117 -0.71 3.47 -6.19
C HIS A 117 0.41 3.51 -7.23
N PHE A 118 1.63 3.14 -6.82
CA PHE A 118 2.80 3.21 -7.67
C PHE A 118 2.64 2.31 -8.91
N PHE A 119 2.29 1.03 -8.75
CA PHE A 119 2.26 0.09 -9.87
C PHE A 119 1.05 0.26 -10.80
N HIS A 120 -0.09 0.71 -10.28
CA HIS A 120 -1.35 0.65 -11.04
C HIS A 120 -1.99 2.02 -11.32
N GLU A 121 -1.69 3.04 -10.51
CA GLU A 121 -2.43 4.31 -10.55
C GLU A 121 -1.53 5.51 -10.92
N CYS A 122 -0.21 5.40 -10.72
CA CYS A 122 0.69 6.55 -10.85
C CYS A 122 0.97 6.91 -12.31
N ALA A 123 0.44 8.05 -12.77
CA ALA A 123 0.73 8.59 -14.11
C ALA A 123 2.12 9.26 -14.25
N HIS A 124 2.91 9.32 -13.17
CA HIS A 124 4.17 10.07 -13.11
C HIS A 124 5.42 9.18 -13.19
N HIS A 125 5.27 7.96 -13.73
CA HIS A 125 6.42 7.12 -14.03
C HIS A 125 7.32 7.78 -15.06
N VAL A 126 8.63 7.67 -14.85
CA VAL A 126 9.65 8.25 -15.73
C VAL A 126 10.27 7.14 -16.55
N ALA A 127 10.50 7.42 -17.83
CA ALA A 127 11.28 6.61 -18.75
C ALA A 127 12.38 7.46 -19.37
N ARG A 128 13.52 6.83 -19.68
CA ARG A 128 14.66 7.50 -20.30
C ARG A 128 14.52 7.47 -21.82
N CYS A 129 14.58 8.63 -22.45
CA CYS A 129 14.45 8.73 -23.91
C CYS A 129 15.68 8.12 -24.60
N PRO A 130 15.53 7.14 -25.51
CA PRO A 130 16.67 6.52 -26.20
C PRO A 130 17.35 7.43 -27.24
N LYS A 131 16.80 8.62 -27.52
CA LYS A 131 17.37 9.57 -28.51
C LYS A 131 18.19 10.68 -27.89
N CYS A 132 17.75 11.23 -26.76
CA CYS A 132 18.41 12.36 -26.10
C CYS A 132 18.80 12.09 -24.66
N ASP A 133 18.56 10.87 -24.15
CA ASP A 133 18.94 10.42 -22.81
C ASP A 133 18.24 11.17 -21.65
N MET A 134 17.28 12.04 -21.99
CA MET A 134 16.50 12.80 -21.02
C MET A 134 15.35 11.97 -20.44
N ASP A 135 15.09 12.20 -19.17
CA ASP A 135 13.95 11.66 -18.46
C ASP A 135 12.65 12.32 -18.94
N THR A 136 11.66 11.50 -19.30
CA THR A 136 10.33 11.94 -19.71
C THR A 136 9.28 11.10 -18.98
N LEU A 137 8.07 11.64 -18.80
CA LEU A 137 6.95 10.84 -18.34
C LEU A 137 6.69 9.70 -19.32
N ALA A 138 6.50 8.49 -18.80
CA ALA A 138 6.26 7.27 -19.57
C ALA A 138 5.05 7.43 -20.51
N SER A 139 4.01 8.13 -20.05
CA SER A 139 2.82 8.49 -20.83
C SER A 139 3.10 9.41 -22.02
N ASN A 140 4.20 10.19 -21.97
CA ASN A 140 4.55 11.18 -22.99
C ASN A 140 5.74 10.74 -23.87
N VAL A 141 6.29 9.53 -23.69
CA VAL A 141 7.49 9.06 -24.42
C VAL A 141 7.30 9.14 -25.93
N CYS A 142 6.15 8.71 -26.46
CA CYS A 142 5.91 8.72 -27.91
C CYS A 142 5.84 10.13 -28.47
N ALA A 143 5.12 11.03 -27.80
CA ALA A 143 5.03 12.44 -28.19
C ALA A 143 6.41 13.12 -28.14
N HIS A 144 7.19 12.84 -27.09
CA HIS A 144 8.57 13.30 -26.97
C HIS A 144 9.45 12.77 -28.11
N LEU A 145 9.38 11.47 -28.44
CA LEU A 145 10.14 10.87 -29.54
C LEU A 145 9.80 11.50 -30.89
N GLN A 146 8.51 11.73 -31.16
CA GLN A 146 8.05 12.39 -32.39
C GLN A 146 8.58 13.82 -32.52
N SER A 147 8.78 14.53 -31.40
CA SER A 147 9.35 15.89 -31.44
C SER A 147 10.78 15.94 -31.99
N HIS A 148 11.55 14.84 -31.88
CA HIS A 148 12.90 14.75 -32.47
C HIS A 148 12.89 14.63 -34.00
N PHE A 149 11.76 14.26 -34.59
CA PHE A 149 11.57 14.13 -36.04
C PHE A 149 10.80 15.31 -36.64
N GLY A 150 10.34 16.25 -35.82
CA GLY A 150 9.77 17.51 -36.29
C GLY A 150 10.81 18.34 -37.06
N PRO A 151 10.40 19.30 -37.90
CA PRO A 151 11.33 20.13 -38.64
C PRO A 151 12.27 20.82 -37.65
N SER A 152 13.53 20.36 -37.64
CA SER A 152 14.63 21.04 -37.00
C SER A 152 14.57 22.49 -37.45
N SER A 153 14.46 23.42 -36.49
CA SER A 153 14.63 24.84 -36.76
C SER A 153 15.95 25.01 -37.52
N ALA A 154 15.82 25.24 -38.83
CA ALA A 154 16.94 25.38 -39.73
C ALA A 154 17.87 26.52 -39.28
N PRO A 155 19.17 26.46 -39.60
CA PRO A 155 20.08 27.58 -39.40
C PRO A 155 19.63 28.77 -40.22
N ARG A 156 19.85 29.99 -39.70
CA ARG A 156 19.62 31.26 -40.39
C ARG A 156 20.51 31.38 -41.65
N ALA A 157 19.94 32.06 -42.67
CA ALA A 157 20.49 32.51 -43.95
C ALA A 157 20.67 31.41 -45.03
N ALA A 158 20.32 31.58 -46.30
CA ALA A 158 20.12 32.78 -47.10
C ALA A 158 19.02 32.59 -48.19
N THR A 159 18.58 33.73 -48.72
CA THR A 159 17.74 33.97 -49.90
C THR A 159 17.96 33.02 -51.09
N ASP A 160 16.89 32.51 -51.72
CA ASP A 160 16.51 32.87 -53.10
C ASP A 160 15.14 32.26 -53.50
N HIS A 161 14.54 32.88 -54.50
CA HIS A 161 13.14 32.84 -54.92
C HIS A 161 12.75 31.58 -55.74
N ARG A 162 11.46 31.16 -55.64
CA ARG A 162 10.47 31.14 -56.75
C ARG A 162 9.41 30.01 -56.68
N THR A 163 8.17 30.45 -56.49
CA THR A 163 6.86 30.00 -57.07
C THR A 163 6.24 28.63 -56.72
N GLN A 164 5.21 28.73 -55.86
CA GLN A 164 3.80 28.27 -55.96
C GLN A 164 3.47 26.88 -56.54
N THR A 165 2.73 26.08 -55.75
CA THR A 165 1.35 25.63 -56.04
C THR A 165 0.71 24.95 -54.79
N VAL A 166 -0.51 25.38 -54.43
CA VAL A 166 -1.53 24.78 -53.54
C VAL A 166 -2.86 25.02 -54.31
N PRO A 167 -3.96 24.21 -54.26
CA PRO A 167 -4.49 23.50 -53.08
C PRO A 167 -5.16 22.13 -53.33
N GLU A 168 -5.47 21.37 -52.26
CA GLU A 168 -6.84 20.85 -52.08
C GLU A 168 -7.14 20.46 -50.63
N GLU A 169 -8.23 21.03 -50.12
CA GLU A 169 -8.88 20.80 -48.83
C GLU A 169 -9.54 19.41 -48.73
N ARG A 170 -9.59 18.86 -47.51
CA ARG A 170 -10.76 18.11 -47.03
C ARG A 170 -10.92 18.28 -45.52
N GLU A 171 -12.01 18.94 -45.14
CA GLU A 171 -12.55 19.05 -43.79
C GLU A 171 -13.36 17.80 -43.37
N PRO A 172 -13.66 17.63 -42.06
CA PRO A 172 -13.87 16.34 -41.38
C PRO A 172 -15.32 16.09 -40.89
N LEU A 173 -15.74 14.82 -40.71
CA LEU A 173 -16.94 14.41 -39.94
C LEU A 173 -16.85 12.90 -39.55
N PRO A 174 -17.69 12.34 -38.64
CA PRO A 174 -17.89 12.63 -37.22
C PRO A 174 -17.69 11.38 -36.31
N MET A 175 -17.74 11.62 -35.01
CA MET A 175 -17.71 10.71 -33.84
C MET A 175 -18.52 9.41 -33.95
N THR A 176 -18.02 8.31 -33.35
CA THR A 176 -18.76 7.49 -32.35
C THR A 176 -17.83 6.59 -31.51
N SER A 177 -17.86 6.78 -30.18
CA SER A 177 -17.45 5.77 -29.19
C SER A 177 -18.39 4.55 -29.22
N PRO A 178 -17.96 3.41 -28.66
CA PRO A 178 -18.48 3.07 -27.33
C PRO A 178 -17.41 2.51 -26.39
N GLU A 179 -17.26 3.16 -25.23
CA GLU A 179 -16.83 2.52 -23.99
C GLU A 179 -18.07 2.12 -23.16
N ALA A 180 -17.84 1.23 -22.20
CA ALA A 180 -18.65 0.90 -21.03
C ALA A 180 -19.68 -0.23 -21.16
N ALA A 181 -19.23 -1.46 -20.87
CA ALA A 181 -20.09 -2.50 -20.27
C ALA A 181 -19.37 -3.60 -19.45
N ASN A 182 -18.03 -3.61 -19.33
CA ASN A 182 -17.33 -4.74 -18.68
C ASN A 182 -16.81 -4.49 -17.26
N GLY A 183 -16.96 -3.29 -16.70
CA GLY A 183 -16.42 -2.95 -15.36
C GLY A 183 -17.31 -3.35 -14.17
N SER A 184 -18.61 -3.54 -14.37
CA SER A 184 -19.55 -3.78 -13.26
C SER A 184 -19.65 -5.25 -12.83
N SER A 185 -19.37 -6.20 -13.72
CA SER A 185 -19.51 -7.64 -13.43
C SER A 185 -18.37 -8.19 -12.57
N THR A 186 -17.16 -7.64 -12.71
CA THR A 186 -15.95 -8.12 -12.00
C THR A 186 -15.87 -7.57 -10.57
N ALA A 187 -16.30 -6.33 -10.36
CA ALA A 187 -16.38 -5.75 -9.02
C ALA A 187 -17.48 -6.41 -8.17
N LEU A 188 -18.61 -6.78 -8.78
CA LEU A 188 -19.69 -7.48 -8.08
C LEU A 188 -19.29 -8.91 -7.71
N SER A 189 -18.59 -9.63 -8.59
CA SER A 189 -18.08 -10.98 -8.30
C SER A 189 -17.01 -10.97 -7.21
N ALA A 190 -16.07 -10.00 -7.26
CA ALA A 190 -15.06 -9.84 -6.21
C ALA A 190 -15.68 -9.56 -4.83
N ASN A 191 -16.70 -8.71 -4.77
CA ASN A 191 -17.42 -8.43 -3.52
C ASN A 191 -18.21 -9.63 -3.01
N GLN A 192 -18.71 -10.48 -3.91
CA GLN A 192 -19.44 -11.71 -3.56
C GLN A 192 -18.50 -12.81 -3.05
N ASP A 193 -17.30 -12.93 -3.63
CA ASP A 193 -16.26 -13.86 -3.18
C ASP A 193 -15.72 -13.48 -1.80
N GLN A 194 -15.45 -12.19 -1.59
CA GLN A 194 -15.01 -11.66 -0.28
C GLN A 194 -16.05 -11.88 0.82
N LEU A 195 -17.35 -11.76 0.50
CA LEU A 195 -18.42 -12.04 1.45
C LEU A 195 -18.49 -13.53 1.81
N LYS A 196 -18.25 -14.42 0.85
CA LYS A 196 -18.23 -15.86 1.07
C LYS A 196 -17.08 -16.27 2.00
N GLU A 197 -15.89 -15.70 1.81
CA GLU A 197 -14.73 -15.94 2.70
C GLU A 197 -15.01 -15.52 4.15
N ILE A 198 -15.66 -14.37 4.35
CA ILE A 198 -16.06 -13.90 5.69
C ILE A 198 -17.06 -14.85 6.34
N ILE A 199 -18.05 -15.35 5.58
CA ILE A 199 -19.04 -16.30 6.11
C ILE A 199 -18.39 -17.64 6.47
N ASP A 200 -17.47 -18.13 5.64
CA ASP A 200 -16.77 -19.39 5.91
C ASP A 200 -15.83 -19.26 7.13
N ALA A 201 -15.18 -18.10 7.33
CA ALA A 201 -14.43 -17.79 8.55
C ALA A 201 -15.33 -17.76 9.81
N LEU A 202 -16.54 -17.21 9.71
CA LEU A 202 -17.49 -17.19 10.82
C LEU A 202 -17.96 -18.59 11.23
N LYS A 203 -18.15 -19.50 10.27
CA LYS A 203 -18.50 -20.90 10.56
C LYS A 203 -17.39 -21.63 11.30
N ILE A 204 -16.13 -21.36 10.97
CA ILE A 204 -14.97 -21.95 11.65
C ILE A 204 -14.89 -21.46 13.10
N ILE A 205 -15.12 -20.16 13.33
CA ILE A 205 -15.12 -19.56 14.67
C ILE A 205 -16.29 -20.09 15.51
N ALA A 206 -17.48 -20.26 14.91
CA ALA A 206 -18.67 -20.79 15.60
C ALA A 206 -18.58 -22.30 15.91
N ALA A 207 -17.76 -23.05 15.17
CA ALA A 207 -17.55 -24.49 15.37
C ALA A 207 -16.41 -24.80 16.38
N ALA A 208 -15.71 -23.78 16.88
CA ALA A 208 -14.65 -23.97 17.86
C ALA A 208 -15.26 -24.46 19.20
N PRO A 209 -14.78 -25.58 19.77
CA PRO A 209 -15.31 -26.09 21.02
C PRO A 209 -15.01 -25.09 22.14
N THR A 210 -16.06 -24.62 22.82
CA THR A 210 -15.91 -23.84 24.05
C THR A 210 -15.34 -24.75 25.12
N ALA A 211 -14.03 -24.60 25.39
CA ALA A 211 -13.38 -25.32 26.48
C ALA A 211 -14.13 -25.03 27.80
N GLY A 212 -14.59 -26.09 28.44
CA GLY A 212 -15.49 -26.03 29.58
C GLY A 212 -14.88 -25.37 30.82
N ASN A 213 -15.78 -24.75 31.60
CA ASN A 213 -15.63 -24.22 32.94
C ASN A 213 -14.36 -24.66 33.70
N GLY A 214 -13.34 -23.80 33.68
CA GLY A 214 -12.22 -23.81 34.60
C GLY A 214 -11.78 -22.37 34.83
N GLY A 215 -12.28 -21.73 35.88
CA GLY A 215 -12.07 -20.33 36.20
C GLY A 215 -10.59 -20.00 36.43
N THR A 216 -9.91 -19.58 35.37
CA THR A 216 -8.60 -18.93 35.40
C THR A 216 -8.62 -17.75 34.43
N ASP A 217 -7.86 -16.69 34.74
CA ASP A 217 -7.78 -15.44 33.96
C ASP A 217 -7.38 -15.63 32.48
N ALA A 218 -6.93 -16.84 32.12
CA ALA A 218 -6.68 -17.27 30.74
C ALA A 218 -7.96 -17.38 29.88
N GLY A 219 -9.13 -17.68 30.45
CA GLY A 219 -10.38 -17.75 29.66
C GLY A 219 -10.92 -16.39 29.21
N ASN A 220 -10.50 -15.31 29.88
CA ASN A 220 -11.03 -13.96 29.65
C ASN A 220 -10.38 -13.26 28.44
N TRP A 221 -9.11 -13.57 28.12
CA TRP A 221 -8.45 -12.96 26.95
C TRP A 221 -8.91 -13.60 25.64
N GLU A 222 -9.18 -14.90 25.61
CA GLU A 222 -9.72 -15.58 24.42
C GLU A 222 -11.14 -15.09 24.09
N ALA A 223 -11.99 -14.96 25.10
CA ALA A 223 -13.34 -14.39 24.94
C ALA A 223 -13.28 -12.93 24.47
N ARG A 224 -12.34 -12.13 24.98
CA ARG A 224 -12.11 -10.74 24.54
C ARG A 224 -11.57 -10.65 23.12
N LEU A 225 -10.65 -11.54 22.73
CA LEU A 225 -10.11 -11.60 21.38
C LEU A 225 -11.16 -12.03 20.36
N LEU A 226 -12.04 -12.97 20.73
CA LEU A 226 -13.18 -13.39 19.92
C LEU A 226 -14.21 -12.25 19.77
N GLN A 227 -14.54 -11.54 20.85
CA GLN A 227 -15.44 -10.38 20.79
C GLN A 227 -14.86 -9.23 19.95
N GLU A 228 -13.56 -8.94 20.07
CA GLU A 228 -12.89 -7.95 19.24
C GLU A 228 -12.89 -8.38 17.77
N THR A 229 -12.59 -9.65 17.49
CA THR A 229 -12.60 -10.19 16.12
C THR A 229 -14.01 -10.12 15.50
N LEU A 230 -15.05 -10.48 16.26
CA LEU A 230 -16.45 -10.36 15.83
C LEU A 230 -16.86 -8.89 15.61
N SER A 231 -16.39 -7.97 16.44
CA SER A 231 -16.61 -6.53 16.29
C SER A 231 -15.98 -6.00 14.99
N GLN A 232 -14.72 -6.34 14.72
CA GLN A 232 -14.02 -5.98 13.50
C GLN A 232 -14.70 -6.56 12.25
N MET A 233 -15.16 -7.81 12.32
CA MET A 233 -15.90 -8.45 11.24
C MET A 233 -17.25 -7.78 10.97
N ARG A 234 -18.01 -7.38 12.00
CA ARG A 234 -19.27 -6.61 11.83
C ARG A 234 -19.04 -5.29 11.11
N ILE A 235 -17.94 -4.59 11.43
CA ILE A 235 -17.56 -3.34 10.76
C ILE A 235 -17.24 -3.58 9.28
N GLN A 236 -16.53 -4.66 8.95
CA GLN A 236 -16.24 -5.01 7.55
C GLN A 236 -17.50 -5.38 6.77
N ILE A 237 -18.42 -6.15 7.37
CA ILE A 237 -19.71 -6.47 6.76
C ILE A 237 -20.52 -5.19 6.50
N GLY A 238 -20.51 -4.22 7.42
CA GLY A 238 -21.14 -2.92 7.23
C GLY A 238 -20.56 -2.15 6.04
N LYS A 239 -19.23 -2.09 5.93
CA LYS A 239 -18.53 -1.43 4.81
C LYS A 239 -18.84 -2.07 3.46
N LEU A 240 -18.85 -3.40 3.39
CA LEU A 240 -19.20 -4.14 2.17
C LEU A 240 -20.67 -3.92 1.80
N LYS A 241 -21.57 -3.84 2.78
CA LYS A 241 -22.99 -3.51 2.56
C LYS A 241 -23.14 -2.11 1.99
N ASP A 242 -22.44 -1.12 2.54
CA ASP A 242 -22.50 0.26 2.05
C ASP A 242 -21.93 0.38 0.63
N GLN A 243 -20.84 -0.32 0.33
CA GLN A 243 -20.25 -0.41 -1.01
C GLN A 243 -21.19 -1.10 -2.02
N LEU A 244 -21.90 -2.15 -1.60
CA LEU A 244 -22.87 -2.84 -2.44
C LEU A 244 -24.11 -1.97 -2.71
N MET A 245 -24.56 -1.22 -1.69
CA MET A 245 -25.69 -0.29 -1.80
C MET A 245 -25.34 0.96 -2.62
N SER A 246 -24.09 1.44 -2.57
CA SER A 246 -23.63 2.57 -3.40
C SER A 246 -23.36 2.19 -4.85
N SER A 247 -23.09 0.91 -5.14
CA SER A 247 -22.78 0.42 -6.49
C SER A 247 -24.02 0.08 -7.33
N SER A 248 -25.21 0.06 -6.75
CA SER A 248 -26.44 -0.36 -7.44
C SER A 248 -27.44 0.79 -7.60
N ARG A 249 -27.26 1.62 -8.65
CA ARG A 249 -28.37 2.44 -9.20
C ARG A 249 -29.22 1.67 -10.22
N THR A 250 -28.88 0.41 -10.53
CA THR A 250 -29.64 -0.43 -11.47
C THR A 250 -29.46 -1.91 -11.15
N SER A 251 -30.22 -2.48 -10.21
CA SER A 251 -30.70 -3.88 -10.26
C SER A 251 -31.56 -4.17 -9.03
N MET A 252 -32.87 -3.94 -9.16
CA MET A 252 -33.86 -4.12 -8.09
C MET A 252 -34.31 -5.58 -7.91
N LEU A 253 -33.62 -6.59 -8.44
CA LEU A 253 -34.18 -7.95 -8.52
C LEU A 253 -33.34 -9.10 -7.92
N ILE A 254 -32.12 -8.89 -7.45
CA ILE A 254 -31.33 -10.02 -6.90
C ILE A 254 -31.43 -10.14 -5.36
N ASN A 255 -32.03 -9.17 -4.66
CA ASN A 255 -31.77 -9.02 -3.23
C ASN A 255 -32.97 -9.24 -2.28
N ARG A 256 -33.82 -10.23 -2.56
CA ARG A 256 -34.94 -10.57 -1.65
C ARG A 256 -35.00 -11.99 -1.11
N LEU A 257 -34.18 -12.92 -1.62
CA LEU A 257 -34.24 -14.32 -1.20
C LEU A 257 -33.04 -14.79 -0.36
N SER A 258 -31.86 -14.18 -0.52
CA SER A 258 -30.66 -14.64 0.22
C SER A 258 -30.39 -13.86 1.51
N ILE A 259 -30.72 -12.56 1.56
CA ILE A 259 -30.47 -11.73 2.76
C ILE A 259 -31.48 -12.05 3.87
N THR A 260 -32.76 -12.28 3.57
CA THR A 260 -33.75 -12.65 4.60
C THR A 260 -33.47 -14.01 5.25
N ALA A 261 -32.79 -14.93 4.56
CA ALA A 261 -32.36 -16.20 5.11
C ALA A 261 -31.19 -16.04 6.09
N LEU A 262 -30.17 -15.26 5.73
CA LEU A 262 -28.99 -15.00 6.57
C LEU A 262 -29.31 -14.27 7.89
N TRP A 263 -30.34 -13.42 7.91
CA TRP A 263 -30.72 -12.65 9.09
C TRP A 263 -31.64 -13.41 10.06
N LYS A 264 -32.25 -14.52 9.60
CA LYS A 264 -33.06 -15.39 10.46
C LYS A 264 -32.19 -16.27 11.36
N GLU A 265 -30.99 -16.64 10.89
CA GLU A 265 -30.01 -17.41 11.67
C GLU A 265 -29.29 -16.55 12.73
N THR A 266 -29.02 -15.27 12.44
CA THR A 266 -28.36 -14.36 13.42
C THR A 266 -29.27 -13.97 14.60
N ARG A 267 -30.59 -14.07 14.45
CA ARG A 267 -31.55 -13.74 15.53
C ARG A 267 -31.78 -14.90 16.51
N LEU A 268 -31.48 -16.13 16.10
CA LEU A 268 -31.61 -17.32 16.94
C LEU A 268 -30.41 -17.53 17.89
N SER A 269 -29.31 -16.81 17.70
CA SER A 269 -28.14 -16.86 18.60
C SER A 269 -28.10 -15.75 19.66
N SER A 270 -29.18 -14.95 19.79
CA SER A 270 -29.29 -13.86 20.78
C SER A 270 -30.30 -14.18 21.90
N SER A 271 -30.78 -15.42 21.97
CA SER A 271 -31.69 -15.90 23.02
C SER A 271 -31.17 -17.20 23.64
N VAL A 272 -29.95 -17.14 24.20
CA VAL A 272 -29.44 -17.99 25.29
C VAL A 272 -28.46 -17.14 26.09
#